data_AF-A0A8J6B3D1-F1
#
_entry.id   AF-A0A8J6B3D1-F1
#
_cell.length_a   1.000
_cell.length_b   1.000
_cell.length_c   1.000
_cell.angle_alpha   90.00
_cell.angle_beta   90.00
_cell.angle_gamma   90.00
#
_symmetry.space_group_name_H-M   'P 1'
#
loop_
_entity.id
_entity.type
_entity.pdbx_description
1 polymer ?
#
loop_
_entity_poly.entity_id
_entity_poly.type
_entity_poly.pdbx_seq_one_letter_code
_entity_poly.pdbx_strand_id
1 'polypeptide(L)'
;MLDFGTGPTIYQLLSACEVFDNIIVSDFLEKNRAEFQRWLKKDPDAFDWTHIIKSVCELEGKSSREDCEKKAEKLRSKVKEVLKCDALKRNPYDPVVVPPVDCLLSCLCLEVPCKDIQSFCDVLKNFQDLIKPGGHLLLLSALRETFYHIGTKQFSSLYINEEELEMAFKEAGYQIKKAVYKQRPDNAAMDFTDCQGFYFIHACKPK
;
A
#
# COMPACT_ATOMS: atom_id res chain seq x y z
N MET A 1 -9.24 8.43 -2.77
CA MET A 1 -8.44 7.20 -2.74
C MET A 1 -8.25 6.78 -1.29
N LEU A 2 -8.17 5.47 -1.05
CA LEU A 2 -7.81 4.90 0.24
C LEU A 2 -6.48 4.16 0.12
N ASP A 3 -5.54 4.43 1.00
CA ASP A 3 -4.31 3.64 1.15
C ASP A 3 -4.40 2.79 2.41
N PHE A 4 -4.56 1.48 2.20
CA PHE A 4 -4.78 0.50 3.25
C PHE A 4 -3.43 -0.10 3.67
N GLY A 5 -3.10 0.02 4.96
CA GLY A 5 -1.82 -0.48 5.48
C GLY A 5 -0.65 0.42 5.08
N THR A 6 -0.82 1.74 5.19
CA THR A 6 0.17 2.74 4.78
C THR A 6 1.51 2.60 5.52
N GLY A 7 1.56 1.88 6.65
CA GLY A 7 2.73 1.83 7.51
C GLY A 7 3.20 3.24 7.93
N PRO A 8 4.49 3.42 8.21
CA PRO A 8 5.09 4.74 8.42
C PRO A 8 5.59 5.35 7.09
N THR A 9 5.03 4.97 5.92
CA THR A 9 5.60 5.31 4.60
C THR A 9 4.69 6.16 3.74
N ILE A 10 5.29 7.01 2.89
CA ILE A 10 4.54 7.91 1.98
C ILE A 10 4.79 7.63 0.50
N TYR A 11 5.80 6.82 0.16
CA TYR A 11 6.32 6.72 -1.21
C TYR A 11 5.26 6.28 -2.22
N GLN A 12 4.37 5.38 -1.77
CA GLN A 12 3.27 4.83 -2.56
C GLN A 12 2.21 5.89 -2.93
N LEU A 13 2.22 7.05 -2.26
CA LEU A 13 1.26 8.13 -2.46
C LEU A 13 1.81 9.29 -3.31
N LEU A 14 3.12 9.33 -3.57
CA LEU A 14 3.77 10.48 -4.19
C LEU A 14 3.26 10.76 -5.61
N SER A 15 3.09 9.72 -6.44
CA SER A 15 2.45 9.90 -7.74
C SER A 15 0.92 9.92 -7.66
N ALA A 16 0.33 9.23 -6.68
CA ALA A 16 -1.12 9.20 -6.50
C ALA A 16 -1.71 10.59 -6.16
N CYS A 17 -0.96 11.42 -5.41
CA CYS A 17 -1.42 12.76 -5.03
C CYS A 17 -1.54 13.76 -6.19
N GLU A 18 -1.06 13.40 -7.39
CA GLU A 18 -1.28 14.18 -8.61
C GLU A 18 -2.68 13.97 -9.20
N VAL A 19 -3.34 12.87 -8.83
CA VAL A 19 -4.63 12.45 -9.41
C VAL A 19 -5.76 12.56 -8.39
N PHE A 20 -5.50 12.25 -7.12
CA PHE A 20 -6.53 12.19 -6.08
C PHE A 20 -6.51 13.39 -5.14
N ASP A 21 -7.65 14.08 -5.06
CA ASP A 21 -7.81 15.25 -4.18
C ASP A 21 -8.06 14.91 -2.71
N ASN A 22 -8.65 13.74 -2.45
CA ASN A 22 -9.00 13.26 -1.13
C ASN A 22 -8.37 11.87 -0.92
N ILE A 23 -7.36 11.82 -0.06
CA ILE A 23 -6.63 10.60 0.30
C ILE A 23 -6.92 10.30 1.77
N ILE A 24 -7.40 9.08 2.03
CA ILE A 24 -7.45 8.50 3.37
C ILE A 24 -6.29 7.52 3.44
N VAL A 25 -5.53 7.54 4.53
CA VAL A 25 -4.50 6.54 4.81
C VAL A 25 -4.87 5.78 6.07
N SER A 26 -4.47 4.51 6.17
CA SER A 26 -4.78 3.72 7.35
C SER A 26 -3.71 2.72 7.71
N ASP A 27 -3.56 2.45 9.00
CA ASP A 27 -2.67 1.38 9.47
C ASP A 27 -3.21 0.75 10.76
N PHE A 28 -2.88 -0.52 11.00
CA PHE A 28 -3.28 -1.22 12.23
C PHE A 28 -2.52 -0.69 13.45
N LEU A 29 -1.21 -0.45 13.32
CA LEU A 29 -0.34 -0.05 14.42
C LEU A 29 -0.43 1.44 14.69
N GLU A 30 -0.69 1.80 15.94
CA GLU A 30 -0.73 3.21 16.37
C GLU A 30 0.60 3.94 16.12
N LYS A 31 1.72 3.26 16.32
CA LYS A 31 3.05 3.83 16.10
C LYS A 31 3.29 4.23 14.65
N ASN A 32 2.83 3.42 13.69
CA ASN A 32 2.93 3.75 12.27
C ASN A 32 2.10 4.98 11.93
N ARG A 33 0.84 5.02 12.40
CA ARG A 33 -0.04 6.19 12.23
C ARG A 33 0.56 7.45 12.87
N ALA A 34 1.16 7.32 14.05
CA ALA A 34 1.82 8.42 14.73
C ALA A 34 3.01 8.95 13.93
N GLU A 35 3.87 8.08 13.39
CA GLU A 35 5.01 8.49 12.56
C GLU A 35 4.54 9.19 11.25
N PHE A 36 3.51 8.64 10.60
CA PHE A 36 2.90 9.30 9.44
C PHE A 36 2.36 10.70 9.79
N GLN A 37 1.70 10.83 10.94
CA GLN A 37 1.19 12.11 11.45
C GLN A 37 2.31 13.12 11.77
N ARG A 38 3.48 12.66 12.24
CA ARG A 38 4.65 13.53 12.45
C ARG A 38 5.13 14.10 11.13
N TRP A 39 5.22 13.27 10.09
CA TRP A 39 5.56 13.73 8.75
C TRP A 39 4.54 14.74 8.17
N LEU A 40 3.23 14.51 8.38
CA LEU A 40 2.18 15.45 7.98
C LEU A 40 2.33 16.81 8.67
N LYS A 41 2.71 16.82 9.96
CA LYS A 41 2.90 18.03 10.76
C LYS A 41 4.25 18.73 10.55
N LYS A 42 5.09 18.21 9.65
CA LYS A 42 6.46 18.70 9.41
C LYS A 42 7.30 18.70 10.69
N ASP A 43 7.11 17.69 11.53
CA ASP A 43 7.96 17.45 12.69
C ASP A 43 9.42 17.27 12.20
N PRO A 44 10.41 18.03 12.73
CA PRO A 44 11.81 17.93 12.30
C PRO A 44 12.43 16.55 12.54
N ASP A 45 11.86 15.76 13.45
CA ASP A 45 12.31 14.41 13.79
C ASP A 45 11.51 13.31 13.05
N ALA A 46 10.66 13.68 12.08
CA ALA A 46 10.02 12.72 11.19
C ALA A 46 11.03 12.17 10.17
N PHE A 47 10.78 10.96 9.66
CA PHE A 47 11.64 10.37 8.63
C PHE A 47 11.84 11.31 7.42
N ASP A 48 13.10 11.49 7.00
CA ASP A 48 13.44 12.32 5.85
C ASP A 48 13.14 11.59 4.52
N TRP A 49 12.02 11.95 3.91
CA TRP A 49 11.59 11.43 2.61
C TRP A 49 12.17 12.19 1.41
N THR A 50 13.04 13.19 1.61
CA THR A 50 13.51 14.10 0.53
C THR A 50 14.11 13.36 -0.66
N HIS A 51 14.95 12.35 -0.41
CA HIS A 51 15.57 11.58 -1.48
C HIS A 51 14.53 10.83 -2.33
N ILE A 52 13.55 10.20 -1.69
CA ILE A 52 12.49 9.45 -2.38
C ILE A 52 11.57 10.39 -3.16
N ILE A 53 11.21 11.53 -2.57
CA ILE A 53 10.42 12.58 -3.24
C ILE A 53 11.13 13.06 -4.49
N LYS A 54 12.44 13.32 -4.40
CA LYS A 54 13.26 13.72 -5.54
C LYS A 54 13.25 12.66 -6.64
N SER A 55 13.50 11.40 -6.32
CA SER A 55 13.46 10.31 -7.30
C SER A 55 12.11 10.20 -8.00
N VAL A 56 11.00 10.33 -7.27
CA VAL A 56 9.67 10.31 -7.87
C VAL A 56 9.43 11.53 -8.77
N CYS A 57 9.87 12.72 -8.37
CA CYS A 57 9.78 13.91 -9.22
C CYS A 57 10.55 13.71 -10.53
N GLU A 58 11.77 13.19 -10.47
CA GLU A 58 12.61 12.94 -11.65
C GLU A 58 11.94 11.96 -12.63
N LEU A 59 11.33 10.89 -12.10
CA LEU A 59 10.54 9.93 -12.89
C LEU A 59 9.30 10.58 -13.53
N GLU A 60 8.72 11.60 -12.90
CA GLU A 60 7.61 12.40 -13.43
C GLU A 60 8.07 13.56 -14.34
N GLY A 61 9.35 13.64 -14.69
CA GLY A 61 9.90 14.67 -15.56
C GLY A 61 10.08 16.04 -14.89
N LYS A 62 10.10 16.10 -13.55
CA LYS A 62 10.34 17.31 -12.75
C LYS A 62 11.64 17.15 -11.96
N SER A 63 12.50 18.17 -11.93
CA SER A 63 13.82 18.02 -11.28
C SER A 63 14.24 19.20 -10.43
N SER A 64 13.43 20.26 -10.36
CA SER A 64 13.77 21.40 -9.50
C SER A 64 13.50 21.08 -8.03
N ARG A 65 14.26 21.72 -7.14
CA ARG A 65 14.02 21.66 -5.70
C ARG A 65 12.60 22.14 -5.36
N GLU A 66 12.14 23.20 -6.03
CA GLU A 66 10.80 23.76 -5.85
C GLU A 66 9.71 22.74 -6.20
N ASP A 67 9.88 21.96 -7.27
CA ASP A 67 8.93 20.90 -7.63
C ASP A 67 8.83 19.82 -6.55
N CYS A 68 9.98 19.43 -5.97
CA CYS A 68 10.03 18.44 -4.90
C CYS A 68 9.35 18.94 -3.62
N GLU A 69 9.58 20.20 -3.24
CA GLU A 69 8.92 20.83 -2.10
C GLU A 69 7.40 20.93 -2.34
N LYS A 70 6.97 21.36 -3.55
CA LYS A 70 5.56 21.38 -3.95
C LYS A 70 4.90 20.01 -3.92
N LYS A 71 5.63 18.95 -4.31
CA LYS A 71 5.14 17.57 -4.25
C LYS A 71 4.82 17.14 -2.82
N ALA A 72 5.76 17.38 -1.89
CA ALA A 72 5.56 17.05 -0.49
C ALA A 72 4.36 17.78 0.11
N GLU A 73 4.26 19.10 -0.13
CA GLU A 73 3.14 19.92 0.33
C GLU A 73 1.81 19.50 -0.29
N LYS A 74 1.82 19.15 -1.59
CA LYS A 74 0.63 18.62 -2.26
C LYS A 74 0.15 17.37 -1.55
N LEU A 75 1.01 16.36 -1.37
CA LEU A 75 0.63 15.13 -0.68
C LEU A 75 0.06 15.41 0.72
N ARG A 76 0.75 16.23 1.53
CA ARG A 76 0.25 16.63 2.86
C ARG A 76 -1.15 17.24 2.79
N SER A 77 -1.41 18.10 1.80
CA SER A 77 -2.72 18.75 1.63
C SER A 77 -3.83 17.80 1.15
N LYS A 78 -3.48 16.72 0.44
CA LYS A 78 -4.44 15.73 -0.10
C LYS A 78 -4.84 14.68 0.93
N VAL A 79 -3.97 14.38 1.91
CA VAL A 79 -4.32 13.48 3.01
C VAL A 79 -5.32 14.16 3.94
N LYS A 80 -6.50 13.56 4.10
CA LYS A 80 -7.61 14.11 4.90
C LYS A 80 -7.73 13.42 6.25
N GLU A 81 -7.45 12.12 6.28
CA GLU A 81 -7.65 11.29 7.47
C GLU A 81 -6.54 10.23 7.57
N VAL A 82 -6.14 9.94 8.81
CA VAL A 82 -5.26 8.83 9.17
C VAL A 82 -6.04 7.93 10.12
N LEU A 83 -6.50 6.78 9.62
CA LEU A 83 -7.44 5.92 10.33
C LEU A 83 -6.76 4.64 10.86
N LYS A 84 -7.33 4.06 11.93
CA LYS A 84 -7.03 2.69 12.31
C LYS A 84 -7.78 1.75 11.35
N CYS A 85 -7.11 0.70 10.88
CA CYS A 85 -7.74 -0.38 10.12
C CYS A 85 -7.36 -1.75 10.69
N ASP A 86 -8.13 -2.79 10.33
CA ASP A 86 -7.84 -4.19 10.63
C ASP A 86 -8.27 -5.05 9.43
N ALA A 87 -7.30 -5.61 8.70
CA ALA A 87 -7.55 -6.33 7.44
C ALA A 87 -8.46 -7.55 7.66
N LEU A 88 -8.32 -8.22 8.79
CA LEU A 88 -9.00 -9.49 9.06
C LEU A 88 -10.47 -9.32 9.47
N LYS A 89 -10.93 -8.07 9.65
CA LYS A 89 -12.34 -7.78 9.93
C LYS A 89 -13.14 -7.68 8.63
N ARG A 90 -14.40 -8.12 8.69
CA ARG A 90 -15.37 -7.96 7.59
C ARG A 90 -15.57 -6.49 7.21
N ASN A 91 -15.63 -5.62 8.22
CA ASN A 91 -15.53 -4.16 8.07
C ASN A 91 -14.18 -3.71 8.66
N PRO A 92 -13.18 -3.39 7.84
CA PRO A 92 -11.84 -3.07 8.33
C PRO A 92 -11.74 -1.81 9.19
N TYR A 93 -12.75 -0.93 9.17
CA TYR A 93 -12.74 0.37 9.84
C TYR A 93 -13.70 0.48 11.02
N ASP A 94 -14.41 -0.60 11.37
CA ASP A 94 -15.39 -0.60 12.46
C ASP A 94 -14.84 0.05 13.75
N PRO A 95 -15.54 1.05 14.33
CA PRO A 95 -16.91 1.51 14.02
C PRO A 95 -17.01 2.69 13.03
N VAL A 96 -15.91 3.11 12.41
CA VAL A 96 -15.89 4.23 11.44
C VAL A 96 -16.50 3.78 10.11
N VAL A 97 -17.37 4.62 9.56
CA VAL A 97 -17.94 4.41 8.21
C VAL A 97 -17.05 5.13 7.19
N VAL A 98 -16.33 4.35 6.39
CA VAL A 98 -15.57 4.86 5.26
C VAL A 98 -16.42 4.73 3.98
N PRO A 99 -16.74 5.82 3.28
CA PRO A 99 -17.50 5.73 2.04
C PRO A 99 -16.68 5.02 0.95
N PRO A 100 -17.32 4.28 0.02
CA PRO A 100 -16.60 3.63 -1.06
C PRO A 100 -15.78 4.63 -1.89
N VAL A 101 -14.52 4.29 -2.17
CA VAL A 101 -13.56 5.12 -2.89
C VAL A 101 -13.44 4.70 -4.36
N ASP A 102 -12.95 5.63 -5.19
CA ASP A 102 -12.67 5.36 -6.61
C ASP A 102 -11.46 4.44 -6.81
N CYS A 103 -10.53 4.45 -5.86
CA CYS A 103 -9.30 3.64 -5.89
C CYS A 103 -8.86 3.28 -4.47
N LEU A 104 -8.56 2.00 -4.25
CA LEU A 104 -7.89 1.46 -3.07
C LEU A 104 -6.47 1.03 -3.46
N LEU A 105 -5.48 1.48 -2.70
CA LEU A 105 -4.09 1.09 -2.78
C LEU A 105 -3.73 0.30 -1.51
N SER A 106 -2.86 -0.70 -1.65
CA SER A 106 -2.19 -1.32 -0.50
C SER A 106 -0.80 -1.79 -0.94
N CYS A 107 0.19 -1.53 -0.10
CA CYS A 107 1.60 -1.74 -0.42
C CYS A 107 2.29 -2.50 0.72
N LEU A 108 2.83 -3.70 0.43
CA LEU A 108 3.56 -4.55 1.39
C LEU A 108 2.78 -4.81 2.70
N CYS A 109 1.48 -5.10 2.59
CA CYS A 109 0.58 -5.18 3.75
C CYS A 109 -0.15 -6.53 3.88
N LEU A 110 -0.93 -6.95 2.88
CA LEU A 110 -1.99 -7.95 3.06
C LEU A 110 -1.47 -9.35 3.37
N GLU A 111 -0.25 -9.67 2.94
CA GLU A 111 0.42 -10.95 3.18
C GLU A 111 0.80 -11.13 4.65
N VAL A 112 1.01 -10.03 5.39
CA VAL A 112 1.49 -10.07 6.77
C VAL A 112 0.43 -10.55 7.78
N PRO A 113 -0.83 -10.05 7.78
CA PRO A 113 -1.85 -10.52 8.71
C PRO A 113 -2.54 -11.82 8.24
N CYS A 114 -2.44 -12.18 6.95
CA CYS A 114 -3.12 -13.36 6.41
C CYS A 114 -2.34 -14.64 6.74
N LYS A 115 -3.05 -15.65 7.26
CA LYS A 115 -2.46 -16.94 7.66
C LYS A 115 -2.39 -17.95 6.52
N ASP A 116 -3.21 -17.77 5.50
CA ASP A 116 -3.37 -18.65 4.34
C ASP A 116 -4.01 -17.88 3.16
N ILE A 117 -3.97 -18.48 1.97
CA ILE A 117 -4.55 -17.90 0.74
C ILE A 117 -6.05 -17.62 0.90
N GLN A 118 -6.77 -18.42 1.69
CA GLN A 118 -8.20 -18.20 1.93
C GLN A 118 -8.43 -16.88 2.69
N SER A 119 -7.68 -16.63 3.76
CA SER A 119 -7.77 -15.38 4.51
C SER A 119 -7.40 -14.17 3.64
N PHE A 120 -6.41 -14.31 2.75
CA PHE A 120 -6.07 -13.27 1.77
C PHE A 120 -7.24 -13.00 0.79
N CYS A 121 -7.85 -14.06 0.23
CA CYS A 121 -9.03 -13.97 -0.62
C CYS A 121 -10.22 -13.30 0.09
N ASP A 122 -10.42 -13.60 1.37
CA ASP A 122 -11.48 -12.98 2.19
C ASP A 122 -11.23 -11.49 2.43
N VAL A 123 -9.97 -11.08 2.66
CA VAL A 123 -9.60 -9.65 2.72
C VAL A 123 -9.92 -8.94 1.41
N LEU A 124 -9.56 -9.53 0.26
CA LEU A 124 -9.89 -8.96 -1.06
C LEU A 124 -11.40 -8.82 -1.26
N LYS A 125 -12.19 -9.81 -0.84
CA LYS A 125 -13.67 -9.73 -0.88
C LYS A 125 -14.19 -8.60 0.00
N ASN A 126 -13.65 -8.43 1.20
CA ASN A 126 -14.05 -7.35 2.11
C ASN A 126 -13.74 -5.96 1.50
N PHE A 127 -12.63 -5.84 0.77
CA PHE A 127 -12.26 -4.60 0.09
C PHE A 127 -13.24 -4.20 -1.01
N GLN A 128 -14.04 -5.13 -1.55
CA GLN A 128 -15.05 -4.75 -2.53
C GLN A 128 -16.03 -3.72 -1.99
N ASP A 129 -16.40 -3.77 -0.71
CA ASP A 129 -17.35 -2.81 -0.12
C ASP A 129 -16.74 -1.42 0.04
N LEU A 130 -15.41 -1.33 0.07
CA LEU A 130 -14.67 -0.07 0.14
C LEU A 130 -14.44 0.53 -1.25
N ILE A 131 -14.74 -0.18 -2.34
CA ILE A 131 -14.47 0.24 -3.72
C ILE A 131 -15.79 0.42 -4.46
N LYS A 132 -15.97 1.58 -5.12
CA LYS A 132 -17.15 1.83 -5.96
C LYS A 132 -17.21 0.81 -7.12
N PRO A 133 -18.40 0.45 -7.65
CA PRO A 133 -18.50 -0.29 -8.90
C PRO A 133 -17.71 0.38 -10.02
N GLY A 134 -16.89 -0.38 -10.74
CA GLY A 134 -15.94 0.16 -11.73
C GLY A 134 -14.67 0.79 -11.15
N GLY A 135 -14.52 0.84 -9.82
CA GLY A 135 -13.35 1.38 -9.13
C GLY A 135 -12.13 0.46 -9.20
N HIS A 136 -11.00 0.95 -8.68
CA HIS A 136 -9.69 0.36 -8.87
C HIS A 136 -9.09 -0.20 -7.57
N LEU A 137 -8.40 -1.33 -7.70
CA LEU A 137 -7.54 -1.90 -6.67
C LEU A 137 -6.11 -1.98 -7.19
N LEU A 138 -5.18 -1.35 -6.49
CA LEU A 138 -3.75 -1.38 -6.77
C LEU A 138 -3.05 -2.10 -5.61
N LEU A 139 -2.40 -3.24 -5.89
CA LEU A 139 -1.57 -3.93 -4.90
C LEU A 139 -0.12 -3.98 -5.37
N LEU A 140 0.80 -3.65 -4.48
CA LEU A 140 2.24 -3.88 -4.65
C LEU A 140 2.72 -4.68 -3.44
N SER A 141 3.29 -5.86 -3.64
CA SER A 141 3.86 -6.60 -2.50
C SER A 141 4.94 -7.60 -2.91
N ALA A 142 5.48 -8.31 -1.92
CA ALA A 142 6.47 -9.37 -2.09
C ALA A 142 5.83 -10.65 -2.66
N LEU A 143 6.62 -11.41 -3.42
CA LEU A 143 6.29 -12.75 -3.88
C LEU A 143 7.15 -13.78 -3.18
N ARG A 144 6.53 -14.91 -2.84
CA ARG A 144 7.20 -16.10 -2.27
C ARG A 144 8.06 -15.75 -1.05
N GLU A 145 7.62 -14.78 -0.26
CA GLU A 145 8.22 -14.38 1.01
C GLU A 145 7.58 -15.20 2.14
N THR A 146 8.37 -15.64 3.10
CA THR A 146 7.87 -16.27 4.34
C THR A 146 8.15 -15.42 5.57
N PHE A 147 9.13 -14.50 5.50
CA PHE A 147 9.40 -13.57 6.59
C PHE A 147 10.08 -12.29 6.12
N TYR A 148 10.00 -11.28 6.99
CA TYR A 148 10.90 -10.13 6.96
C TYR A 148 11.30 -9.68 8.37
N HIS A 149 12.34 -8.86 8.47
CA HIS A 149 12.87 -8.32 9.72
C HIS A 149 12.69 -6.82 9.78
N ILE A 150 12.30 -6.32 10.95
CA ILE A 150 12.44 -4.91 11.33
C ILE A 150 13.32 -4.86 12.57
N GLY A 151 14.54 -4.33 12.40
CA GLY A 151 15.57 -4.41 13.43
C GLY A 151 15.86 -5.87 13.78
N THR A 152 15.73 -6.24 15.06
CA THR A 152 15.96 -7.61 15.52
C THR A 152 14.71 -8.48 15.52
N LYS A 153 13.55 -7.95 15.10
CA LYS A 153 12.28 -8.67 15.17
C LYS A 153 11.90 -9.22 13.80
N GLN A 154 11.66 -10.53 13.74
CA GLN A 154 11.11 -11.20 12.57
C GLN A 154 9.57 -11.14 12.59
N PHE A 155 8.98 -10.94 11.42
CA PHE A 155 7.56 -11.02 11.14
C PHE A 155 7.32 -12.08 10.07
N SER A 156 6.25 -12.85 10.20
CA SER A 156 5.82 -13.79 9.17
C SER A 156 5.17 -13.05 8.00
N SER A 157 5.29 -13.63 6.82
CA SER A 157 4.60 -13.21 5.61
C SER A 157 3.94 -14.44 4.97
N LEU A 158 2.75 -14.27 4.43
CA LEU A 158 2.09 -15.31 3.65
C LEU A 158 2.89 -15.57 2.37
N TYR A 159 3.39 -16.80 2.24
CA TYR A 159 3.93 -17.25 0.98
C TYR A 159 2.83 -17.28 -0.07
N ILE A 160 2.99 -16.49 -1.12
CA ILE A 160 2.08 -16.44 -2.26
C ILE A 160 2.87 -16.35 -3.56
N ASN A 161 2.51 -17.19 -4.54
CA ASN A 161 3.03 -17.12 -5.89
C ASN A 161 2.06 -16.41 -6.85
N GLU A 162 2.50 -16.20 -8.09
CA GLU A 162 1.75 -15.48 -9.11
C GLU A 162 0.40 -16.16 -9.44
N GLU A 163 0.37 -17.48 -9.56
CA GLU A 163 -0.85 -18.24 -9.87
C GLU A 163 -1.88 -18.13 -8.73
N GLU A 164 -1.44 -18.31 -7.49
CA GLU A 164 -2.28 -18.17 -6.29
C GLU A 164 -2.83 -16.75 -6.15
N LEU A 165 -2.00 -15.75 -6.42
CA LEU A 165 -2.40 -14.34 -6.41
C LEU A 165 -3.49 -14.08 -7.46
N GLU A 166 -3.27 -14.48 -8.70
CA GLU A 166 -4.25 -14.27 -9.78
C GLU A 166 -5.57 -15.00 -9.52
N MET A 167 -5.50 -16.23 -8.99
CA MET A 167 -6.69 -16.98 -8.56
C MET A 167 -7.44 -16.27 -7.44
N ALA A 168 -6.74 -15.75 -6.41
CA ALA A 168 -7.37 -15.02 -5.31
C ALA A 168 -8.10 -13.77 -5.81
N PHE A 169 -7.53 -13.00 -6.74
CA PHE A 169 -8.20 -11.85 -7.35
C PHE A 169 -9.45 -12.26 -8.14
N LYS A 170 -9.37 -13.36 -8.90
CA LYS A 170 -10.51 -13.89 -9.67
C LYS A 170 -11.64 -14.37 -8.76
N GLU A 171 -11.31 -15.13 -7.72
CA GLU A 171 -12.28 -15.61 -6.72
C GLU A 171 -12.91 -14.46 -5.91
N ALA A 172 -12.11 -13.44 -5.63
CA ALA A 172 -12.59 -12.21 -5.02
C ALA A 172 -13.32 -11.30 -6.01
N GLY A 173 -13.61 -11.75 -7.24
CA GLY A 173 -14.49 -11.07 -8.19
C GLY A 173 -13.88 -9.85 -8.89
N TYR A 174 -12.57 -9.65 -8.83
CA TYR A 174 -11.89 -8.56 -9.52
C TYR A 174 -11.50 -8.95 -10.95
N GLN A 175 -11.48 -7.96 -11.84
CA GLN A 175 -10.88 -8.10 -13.17
C GLN A 175 -9.47 -7.51 -13.16
N ILE A 176 -8.45 -8.37 -13.26
CA ILE A 176 -7.06 -7.92 -13.42
C ILE A 176 -6.91 -7.20 -14.77
N LYS A 177 -6.39 -5.97 -14.72
CA LYS A 177 -6.11 -5.13 -15.90
C LYS A 177 -4.64 -5.17 -16.27
N LYS A 178 -3.77 -5.26 -15.26
CA LYS A 178 -2.33 -5.37 -15.44
C LYS A 178 -1.73 -6.14 -14.26
N ALA A 179 -0.86 -7.07 -14.58
CA ALA A 179 0.00 -7.76 -13.63
C ALA A 179 1.45 -7.57 -14.06
N VAL A 180 2.32 -7.19 -13.12
CA VAL A 180 3.76 -7.06 -13.35
C VAL A 180 4.47 -7.82 -12.25
N TYR A 181 5.34 -8.73 -12.64
CA TYR A 181 6.17 -9.52 -11.73
C TYR A 181 7.64 -9.18 -11.95
N LYS A 182 8.37 -9.01 -10.87
CA LYS A 182 9.80 -8.70 -10.87
C LYS A 182 10.52 -9.64 -9.92
N GLN A 183 11.40 -10.46 -10.47
CA GLN A 183 12.28 -11.28 -9.64
C GLN A 183 13.26 -10.39 -8.88
N ARG A 184 13.58 -10.81 -7.66
CA ARG A 184 14.66 -10.22 -6.89
C ARG A 184 15.99 -10.52 -7.60
N PRO A 185 16.88 -9.54 -7.80
CA PRO A 185 18.22 -9.81 -8.32
C PRO A 185 19.01 -10.69 -7.36
N ASP A 186 19.72 -11.70 -7.88
CA ASP A 186 20.52 -12.65 -7.09
C ASP A 186 21.60 -11.98 -6.22
N ASN A 187 22.05 -10.78 -6.60
CA ASN A 187 23.07 -10.01 -5.90
C ASN A 187 22.50 -8.95 -4.93
N ALA A 188 21.19 -8.92 -4.71
CA ALA A 188 20.58 -7.99 -3.78
C ALA A 188 20.80 -8.45 -2.33
N ALA A 189 21.67 -7.75 -1.60
CA ALA A 189 21.84 -7.89 -0.15
C ALA A 189 20.59 -7.35 0.57
N MET A 190 19.54 -8.16 0.63
CA MET A 190 18.37 -7.95 1.49
C MET A 190 18.31 -9.12 2.47
N ASP A 191 19.21 -9.10 3.46
CA ASP A 191 19.27 -10.16 4.49
C ASP A 191 18.10 -10.05 5.48
N PHE A 192 17.29 -8.99 5.35
CA PHE A 192 16.10 -8.76 6.15
C PHE A 192 14.85 -9.47 5.63
N THR A 193 14.85 -10.07 4.43
CA THR A 193 13.68 -10.77 3.84
C THR A 193 14.13 -11.93 2.96
N ASP A 194 13.32 -12.99 2.90
CA ASP A 194 13.50 -14.11 1.97
C ASP A 194 12.68 -13.98 0.68
N CYS A 195 12.09 -12.81 0.41
CA CYS A 195 11.30 -12.61 -0.80
C CYS A 195 12.11 -12.94 -2.07
N GLN A 196 11.45 -13.61 -3.01
CA GLN A 196 12.06 -14.01 -4.28
C GLN A 196 11.72 -13.02 -5.41
N GLY A 197 10.87 -12.03 -5.12
CA GLY A 197 10.45 -11.02 -6.06
C GLY A 197 9.35 -10.14 -5.50
N PHE A 198 8.81 -9.32 -6.38
CA PHE A 198 7.73 -8.40 -6.10
C PHE A 198 6.69 -8.47 -7.22
N TYR A 199 5.45 -8.17 -6.87
CA TYR A 199 4.36 -8.03 -7.82
C TYR A 199 3.75 -6.63 -7.74
N PHE A 200 3.20 -6.17 -8.86
CA PHE A 200 2.25 -5.08 -8.95
C PHE A 200 1.00 -5.57 -9.70
N ILE A 201 -0.16 -5.52 -9.04
CA ILE A 201 -1.46 -5.82 -9.66
C ILE A 201 -2.28 -4.53 -9.71
N HIS A 202 -2.75 -4.19 -10.90
CA HIS A 202 -3.88 -3.29 -11.07
C HIS A 202 -5.09 -4.12 -11.49
N ALA A 203 -6.11 -4.12 -10.64
CA ALA A 203 -7.39 -4.74 -10.89
C ALA A 203 -8.54 -3.73 -10.76
N CYS A 204 -9.71 -4.10 -11.30
CA CYS A 204 -10.92 -3.30 -11.19
C CYS A 204 -12.05 -4.13 -10.58
N LYS A 205 -12.86 -3.50 -9.74
CA LYS A 205 -14.16 -4.04 -9.34
C LYS A 205 -15.11 -3.93 -10.56
N PRO A 206 -15.80 -5.00 -10.97
CA PRO A 206 -16.79 -4.93 -12.04
C PRO A 206 -17.87 -3.86 -11.77
N LYS A 207 -18.51 -3.39 -12.84
CA LYS A 207 -19.63 -2.45 -12.74
C LYS A 207 -20.92 -3.16 -12.31
#